data_AF-A0A5J6L6C2-F1
#
_entry.id   AF-A0A5J6L6C2-F1
#
_cell.length_a   1.000
_cell.length_b   1.000
_cell.length_c   1.000
_cell.angle_alpha   90.00
_cell.angle_beta   90.00
_cell.angle_gamma   90.00
#
_symmetry.space_group_name_H-M   'P 1'
#
loop_
_entity.id
_entity.type
_entity.pdbx_description
1 polymer ?
#
loop_
_entity_poly.entity_id
_entity_poly.type
_entity_poly.pdbx_seq_one_letter_code
_entity_poly.pdbx_strand_id
1 'polypeptide(L)'
;MPAVPTRHASLARRLVLALVFGLAVAGAVLTTAPPAAAASQGSGFGTWAPLSAHGWHGSMLIDGIHTYCIVPGLPAPTGPSTDHGIRGDAAGLSPKQLAGINHLVTTYGQTADPVQAASVGWAVKAIADLDTTLHSWGYQGDSLAEAVDHIFSRLAPEHSAAIQQKAEAYYAEGMAVTVPGADAALTLSTDDADPRRGALRLDGAAGTAVVLTLENAVFADTGTAELARAVPGTSYEIRAVAPDDSGAPVAVRASAAVSATIAPAVRYFTTEGQQHTAGPGGSVQYTVTAQDAAPRPVVFSPGITTQVLPPESATGYFVDDVTLTPVEGVWPRSADGGLVPLRATAVVYRTEAAPAGPDVPADAVPVGELELLTDPEQGSGTYRVTSPWQLPGPGYYTAVWEIAASAQEPEVARHLERDYRWSEDFGVPSQVVHVPAPPAAQPPPEEAPRALAATGLWDDAGTRVGAGGLAALLAGVALLAHLSQRRRLGAR
;
A
#
# COMPACT_ATOMS: atom_id res chain seq x y z
N MET A 1 8.93 36.73 56.96
CA MET A 1 8.18 37.29 55.82
C MET A 1 9.04 37.17 54.57
N PRO A 2 8.67 36.38 53.56
CA PRO A 2 9.38 36.36 52.28
C PRO A 2 8.83 37.44 51.35
N ALA A 3 9.71 38.17 50.68
CA ALA A 3 9.37 39.17 49.68
C ALA A 3 9.18 38.52 48.30
N VAL A 4 8.13 38.93 47.61
CA VAL A 4 7.72 38.48 46.26
C VAL A 4 8.60 39.14 45.19
N PRO A 5 9.13 38.42 44.18
CA PRO A 5 9.80 39.04 43.05
C PRO A 5 8.81 39.52 41.99
N THR A 6 9.04 40.75 41.51
CA THR A 6 8.21 41.51 40.58
C THR A 6 8.41 41.08 39.12
N ARG A 7 7.29 40.77 38.44
CA ARG A 7 7.19 40.25 37.05
C ARG A 7 7.33 41.31 35.93
N HIS A 8 8.08 42.40 36.13
CA HIS A 8 8.09 43.50 35.14
C HIS A 8 9.28 43.50 34.17
N ALA A 9 10.34 42.73 34.42
CA ALA A 9 11.54 42.74 33.57
C ALA A 9 11.45 41.87 32.29
N SER A 10 10.44 41.01 32.16
CA SER A 10 10.35 40.04 31.04
C SER A 10 9.55 40.53 29.82
N LEU A 11 8.73 41.57 29.97
CA LEU A 11 7.90 42.11 28.89
C LEU A 11 8.65 43.11 28.00
N ALA A 12 9.45 43.99 28.60
CA ALA A 12 10.26 44.97 27.85
C ALA A 12 11.31 44.29 26.95
N ARG A 13 11.90 43.19 27.43
CA ARG A 13 12.91 42.41 26.69
C ARG A 13 12.31 41.63 25.51
N ARG A 14 11.04 41.23 25.60
CA ARG A 14 10.29 40.55 24.52
C ARG A 14 9.84 41.52 23.43
N LEU A 15 9.47 42.76 23.78
CA LEU A 15 9.09 43.81 22.82
C LEU A 15 10.28 44.30 21.98
N VAL A 16 11.46 44.45 22.58
CA VAL A 16 12.68 44.85 21.83
C VAL A 16 13.14 43.74 20.88
N LEU A 17 13.07 42.47 21.29
CA LEU A 17 13.41 41.35 20.39
C LEU A 17 12.43 41.23 19.22
N ALA A 18 11.13 41.45 19.46
CA ALA A 18 10.11 41.42 18.40
C ALA A 18 10.29 42.55 17.38
N LEU A 19 10.73 43.75 17.82
CA LEU A 19 10.99 44.88 16.93
C LEU A 19 12.25 44.67 16.07
N VAL A 20 13.31 44.08 16.63
CA VAL A 20 14.54 43.75 15.91
C VAL A 20 14.31 42.60 14.91
N PHE A 21 13.48 41.61 15.26
CA PHE A 21 13.07 40.56 14.31
C PHE A 21 12.17 41.11 13.21
N GLY A 22 11.28 42.06 13.52
CA GLY A 22 10.43 42.73 12.54
C GLY A 22 11.22 43.57 11.52
N LEU A 23 12.27 44.27 11.95
CA LEU A 23 13.15 45.02 11.03
C LEU A 23 14.09 44.12 10.23
N ALA A 24 14.55 43.00 10.78
CA ALA A 24 15.35 42.01 10.03
C ALA A 24 14.52 41.28 8.96
N VAL A 25 13.24 40.98 9.25
CA VAL A 25 12.31 40.38 8.29
C VAL A 25 11.83 41.40 7.24
N ALA A 26 11.66 42.68 7.60
CA ALA A 26 11.36 43.73 6.63
C ALA A 26 12.56 44.09 5.73
N GLY A 27 13.80 43.97 6.24
CA GLY A 27 15.03 44.19 5.46
C GLY A 27 15.37 43.06 4.49
N ALA A 28 14.94 41.82 4.78
CA ALA A 28 15.22 40.65 3.94
C ALA A 28 14.21 40.45 2.78
N VAL A 29 13.09 41.18 2.75
CA VAL A 29 12.05 41.08 1.70
C VAL A 29 12.16 42.21 0.65
N LEU A 30 13.17 43.07 0.75
CA LEU A 30 13.60 43.91 -0.38
C LEU A 30 14.50 43.10 -1.32
N THR A 31 13.98 41.99 -1.86
CA THR A 31 14.54 41.43 -3.10
C THR A 31 14.18 42.42 -4.19
N THR A 32 15.06 43.39 -4.44
CA THR A 32 14.97 44.25 -5.63
C THR A 32 14.93 43.32 -6.83
N ALA A 33 13.78 43.26 -7.51
CA ALA A 33 13.70 42.59 -8.80
C ALA A 33 14.85 43.12 -9.67
N PRO A 34 15.55 42.24 -10.42
CA PRO A 34 16.61 42.70 -11.31
C PRO A 34 16.06 43.83 -12.21
N PRO A 35 16.86 44.87 -12.50
CA PRO A 35 16.41 45.97 -13.33
C PRO A 35 15.98 45.43 -14.70
N ALA A 36 14.77 45.80 -15.15
CA ALA A 36 14.26 45.41 -16.45
C ALA A 36 15.22 45.88 -17.55
N ALA A 37 15.91 44.95 -18.21
CA ALA A 37 16.80 45.21 -19.32
C ALA A 37 16.07 45.01 -20.65
N ALA A 38 16.45 45.79 -21.66
CA ALA A 38 16.00 45.51 -23.02
C ALA A 38 16.63 44.21 -23.52
N ALA A 39 15.90 43.46 -24.35
CA ALA A 39 16.54 42.34 -25.02
C ALA A 39 17.64 42.87 -25.96
N SER A 40 18.72 42.12 -26.11
CA SER A 40 19.72 42.35 -27.13
C SER A 40 19.57 41.35 -28.27
N GLN A 41 20.18 41.67 -29.40
CA GLN A 41 20.19 40.80 -30.56
C GLN A 41 20.95 39.49 -30.23
N GLY A 42 20.28 38.36 -30.42
CA GLY A 42 20.90 37.03 -30.35
C GLY A 42 21.45 36.56 -31.70
N SER A 43 21.49 35.25 -31.90
CA SER A 43 21.83 34.63 -33.20
C SER A 43 20.60 34.53 -34.10
N GLY A 44 20.78 34.83 -35.39
CA GLY A 44 19.72 34.81 -36.40
C GLY A 44 20.03 35.69 -37.61
N PHE A 45 19.00 35.97 -38.39
CA PHE A 45 19.06 36.80 -39.59
C PHE A 45 18.08 37.96 -39.52
N GLY A 46 18.33 39.01 -40.30
CA GLY A 46 17.45 40.16 -40.42
C GLY A 46 17.84 41.35 -39.56
N THR A 47 16.92 42.29 -39.42
CA THR A 47 17.17 43.57 -38.75
C THR A 47 16.61 43.51 -37.34
N TRP A 48 17.48 43.66 -36.33
CA TRP A 48 17.07 43.71 -34.92
C TRP A 48 16.15 44.90 -34.63
N ALA A 49 16.58 46.11 -35.00
CA ALA A 49 15.81 47.35 -34.88
C ALA A 49 16.42 48.46 -35.77
N PRO A 50 15.63 49.44 -36.27
CA PRO A 50 14.15 49.50 -36.23
C PRO A 50 13.49 48.46 -37.15
N LEU A 51 12.15 48.35 -37.10
CA LEU A 51 11.35 47.43 -37.91
C LEU A 51 11.74 47.51 -39.40
N SER A 52 12.14 46.38 -39.99
CA SER A 52 12.36 46.23 -41.43
C SER A 52 11.25 45.42 -42.06
N ALA A 53 11.20 45.38 -43.40
CA ALA A 53 10.21 44.60 -44.15
C ALA A 53 10.23 43.09 -43.84
N HIS A 54 11.35 42.59 -43.29
CA HIS A 54 11.51 41.19 -42.89
C HIS A 54 11.60 41.03 -41.37
N GLY A 55 12.10 42.02 -40.63
CA GLY A 55 12.27 41.94 -39.18
C GLY A 55 13.41 40.99 -38.78
N TRP A 56 13.42 40.57 -37.51
CA TRP A 56 14.43 39.67 -36.94
C TRP A 56 13.92 38.22 -36.86
N HIS A 57 14.72 37.28 -37.37
CA HIS A 57 14.45 35.85 -37.38
C HIS A 57 15.58 35.09 -36.68
N GLY A 58 15.37 34.83 -35.39
CA GLY A 58 16.30 34.09 -34.55
C GLY A 58 15.98 34.28 -33.08
N SER A 59 17.00 34.05 -32.26
CA SER A 59 16.92 34.23 -30.81
C SER A 59 17.04 35.71 -30.40
N MET A 60 16.48 36.05 -29.26
CA MET A 60 16.68 37.30 -28.54
C MET A 60 17.38 37.01 -27.23
N LEU A 61 18.33 37.86 -26.82
CA LEU A 61 19.05 37.69 -25.56
C LEU A 61 18.41 38.55 -24.47
N ILE A 62 17.89 37.92 -23.43
CA ILE A 62 17.44 38.60 -22.21
C ILE A 62 18.27 38.02 -21.07
N ASP A 63 19.02 38.87 -20.36
CA ASP A 63 19.95 38.47 -19.30
C ASP A 63 20.93 37.35 -19.71
N GLY A 64 21.37 37.37 -20.98
CA GLY A 64 22.30 36.39 -21.55
C GLY A 64 21.67 35.06 -21.93
N ILE A 65 20.34 34.91 -21.83
CA ILE A 65 19.60 33.70 -22.19
C ILE A 65 19.02 33.85 -23.59
N HIS A 66 19.21 32.85 -24.46
CA HIS A 66 18.54 32.83 -25.75
C HIS A 66 17.06 32.52 -25.54
N THR A 67 16.21 33.46 -25.96
CA THR A 67 14.76 33.39 -25.92
C THR A 67 14.17 33.49 -27.32
N TYR A 68 12.96 32.98 -27.50
CA TYR A 68 12.30 32.90 -28.81
C TYR A 68 10.87 33.42 -28.73
N CYS A 69 10.43 34.11 -29.77
CA CYS A 69 9.08 34.65 -29.88
C CYS A 69 8.01 33.55 -29.78
N ILE A 70 7.06 33.73 -28.87
CA ILE A 70 5.88 32.87 -28.69
C ILE A 70 4.56 33.60 -28.95
N VAL A 71 4.62 34.86 -29.38
CA VAL A 71 3.46 35.63 -29.86
C VAL A 71 3.86 36.24 -31.21
N PRO A 72 3.65 35.50 -32.31
CA PRO A 72 3.99 35.97 -33.65
C PRO A 72 3.24 37.26 -34.02
N GLY A 73 3.76 38.04 -34.97
CA GLY A 73 3.13 39.28 -35.47
C GLY A 73 3.42 40.56 -34.67
N LEU A 74 4.04 40.47 -33.49
CA LEU A 74 4.44 41.66 -32.71
C LEU A 74 5.88 42.13 -33.07
N PRO A 75 6.27 43.38 -32.75
CA PRO A 75 7.65 43.85 -32.93
C PRO A 75 8.65 43.19 -31.97
N ALA A 76 9.93 43.14 -32.35
CA ALA A 76 11.00 42.59 -31.52
C ALA A 76 11.10 43.31 -30.15
N PRO A 77 11.45 42.61 -29.05
CA PRO A 77 11.45 43.12 -27.68
C PRO A 77 12.65 44.04 -27.36
N THR A 78 12.73 45.16 -28.07
CA THR A 78 13.76 46.20 -27.93
C THR A 78 13.59 47.12 -26.71
N GLY A 79 12.43 47.08 -26.05
CA GLY A 79 12.15 47.78 -24.80
C GLY A 79 12.47 46.95 -23.54
N PRO A 80 12.33 47.54 -22.33
CA PRO A 80 12.54 46.84 -21.06
C PRO A 80 11.68 45.58 -20.94
N SER A 81 12.31 44.45 -20.66
CA SER A 81 11.66 43.15 -20.55
C SER A 81 11.46 42.77 -19.08
N THR A 82 10.33 42.13 -18.79
CA THR A 82 10.01 41.56 -17.47
C THR A 82 10.11 40.05 -17.54
N ASP A 83 10.88 39.44 -16.63
CA ASP A 83 10.93 37.99 -16.43
C ASP A 83 9.84 37.56 -15.44
N HIS A 84 8.95 36.68 -15.89
CA HIS A 84 7.86 36.12 -15.07
C HIS A 84 8.21 34.76 -14.45
N GLY A 85 9.47 34.33 -14.58
CA GLY A 85 9.95 33.03 -14.15
C GLY A 85 9.44 31.89 -15.04
N ILE A 86 9.47 30.68 -14.50
CA ILE A 86 8.96 29.47 -15.19
C ILE A 86 7.44 29.43 -15.08
N ARG A 87 6.75 29.36 -16.23
CA ARG A 87 5.29 29.47 -16.32
C ARG A 87 4.71 28.34 -17.16
N GLY A 88 3.71 27.65 -16.61
CA GLY A 88 2.90 26.62 -17.29
C GLY A 88 1.68 27.18 -18.03
N ASP A 89 1.55 28.50 -18.07
CA ASP A 89 0.44 29.27 -18.65
C ASP A 89 0.94 30.43 -19.54
N ALA A 90 2.21 30.39 -19.95
CA ALA A 90 2.85 31.47 -20.72
C ALA A 90 2.06 31.78 -22.00
N ALA A 91 1.67 33.04 -22.16
CA ALA A 91 0.86 33.54 -23.28
C ALA A 91 -0.45 32.76 -23.56
N GLY A 92 -0.99 32.04 -22.56
CA GLY A 92 -2.20 31.21 -22.73
C GLY A 92 -1.99 29.93 -23.54
N LEU A 93 -0.73 29.53 -23.78
CA LEU A 93 -0.40 28.32 -24.52
C LEU A 93 -0.76 27.06 -23.74
N SER A 94 -1.13 26.00 -24.46
CA SER A 94 -1.43 24.70 -23.86
C SER A 94 -0.19 24.00 -23.31
N PRO A 95 -0.32 23.06 -22.35
CA PRO A 95 0.80 22.26 -21.84
C PRO A 95 1.58 21.52 -22.94
N LYS A 96 0.90 21.08 -24.00
CA LYS A 96 1.52 20.43 -25.16
C LYS A 96 2.43 21.38 -25.94
N GLN A 97 1.96 22.59 -26.19
CA GLN A 97 2.75 23.62 -26.86
C GLN A 97 3.96 24.02 -26.00
N LEU A 98 3.75 24.24 -24.70
CA LEU A 98 4.83 24.62 -23.78
C LEU A 98 5.89 23.52 -23.65
N ALA A 99 5.50 22.25 -23.59
CA ALA A 99 6.45 21.14 -23.59
C ALA A 99 7.27 21.08 -24.90
N GLY A 100 6.62 21.24 -26.05
CA GLY A 100 7.30 21.29 -27.35
C GLY A 100 8.27 22.47 -27.45
N ILE A 101 7.86 23.68 -27.02
CA ILE A 101 8.71 24.87 -27.02
C ILE A 101 9.88 24.68 -26.06
N ASN A 102 9.64 24.23 -24.83
CA ASN A 102 10.70 23.98 -23.85
C ASN A 102 11.72 22.97 -24.38
N HIS A 103 11.25 21.89 -25.02
CA HIS A 103 12.11 20.90 -25.67
C HIS A 103 13.04 21.54 -26.69
N LEU A 104 12.49 22.32 -27.63
CA LEU A 104 13.30 22.94 -28.68
C LEU A 104 14.25 24.02 -28.14
N VAL A 105 13.77 24.87 -27.24
CA VAL A 105 14.58 25.96 -26.67
C VAL A 105 15.72 25.43 -25.80
N THR A 106 15.49 24.33 -25.07
CA THR A 106 16.50 23.67 -24.24
C THR A 106 17.49 22.87 -25.07
N THR A 107 17.01 22.11 -26.07
CA THR A 107 17.85 21.17 -26.83
C THR A 107 18.64 21.87 -27.94
N TYR A 108 18.02 22.82 -28.64
CA TYR A 108 18.58 23.48 -29.82
C TYR A 108 18.67 24.99 -29.70
N GLY A 109 17.90 25.60 -28.80
CA GLY A 109 17.73 27.06 -28.76
C GLY A 109 18.88 27.84 -28.10
N GLN A 110 19.70 27.21 -27.24
CA GLN A 110 20.85 27.87 -26.63
C GLN A 110 22.07 27.80 -27.55
N THR A 111 21.99 28.46 -28.70
CA THR A 111 22.98 28.32 -29.79
C THR A 111 23.44 29.66 -30.35
N ALA A 112 24.71 29.70 -30.74
CA ALA A 112 25.30 30.81 -31.48
C ALA A 112 25.13 30.67 -33.02
N ASP A 113 24.76 29.47 -33.52
CA ASP A 113 24.56 29.22 -34.96
C ASP A 113 23.30 29.95 -35.46
N PRO A 114 23.42 30.90 -36.41
CA PRO A 114 22.28 31.67 -36.91
C PRO A 114 21.27 30.80 -37.69
N VAL A 115 21.70 29.75 -38.39
CA VAL A 115 20.79 28.84 -39.10
C VAL A 115 19.96 28.04 -38.10
N GLN A 116 20.61 27.49 -37.07
CA GLN A 116 19.91 26.77 -36.02
C GLN A 116 18.96 27.68 -35.23
N ALA A 117 19.42 28.87 -34.82
CA ALA A 117 18.58 29.82 -34.08
C ALA A 117 17.37 30.30 -34.91
N ALA A 118 17.54 30.59 -36.20
CA ALA A 118 16.42 30.94 -37.07
C ALA A 118 15.43 29.77 -37.19
N SER A 119 15.92 28.54 -37.35
CA SER A 119 15.09 27.34 -37.47
C SER A 119 14.28 27.07 -36.20
N VAL A 120 14.91 27.18 -35.02
CA VAL A 120 14.22 27.09 -33.72
C VAL A 120 13.18 28.19 -33.58
N GLY A 121 13.51 29.43 -33.96
CA GLY A 121 12.57 30.54 -33.88
C GLY A 121 11.32 30.36 -34.74
N TRP A 122 11.45 29.80 -35.95
CA TRP A 122 10.29 29.48 -36.79
C TRP A 122 9.46 28.32 -36.24
N ALA A 123 10.11 27.25 -35.78
CA ALA A 123 9.40 26.13 -35.17
C ALA A 123 8.66 26.52 -33.88
N VAL A 124 9.28 27.31 -33.00
CA VAL A 124 8.67 27.82 -31.75
C VAL A 124 7.45 28.69 -32.04
N LYS A 125 7.58 29.64 -32.99
CA LYS A 125 6.45 30.47 -33.44
C LYS A 125 5.31 29.61 -33.98
N ALA A 126 5.62 28.64 -34.85
CA ALA A 126 4.64 27.74 -35.44
C ALA A 126 3.95 26.83 -34.41
N ILE A 127 4.64 26.38 -33.36
CA ILE A 127 4.03 25.65 -32.25
C ILE A 127 3.10 26.56 -31.45
N ALA A 128 3.50 27.81 -31.21
CA ALA A 128 2.69 28.77 -30.46
C ALA A 128 1.42 29.17 -31.23
N ASP A 129 1.56 29.51 -32.51
CA ASP A 129 0.47 29.89 -33.40
C ASP A 129 0.92 29.71 -34.87
N LEU A 130 0.51 28.60 -35.49
CA LEU A 130 0.89 28.28 -36.86
C LEU A 130 0.36 29.30 -37.86
N ASP A 131 -0.91 29.66 -37.77
CA ASP A 131 -1.59 30.55 -38.73
C ASP A 131 -0.91 31.93 -38.76
N THR A 132 -0.78 32.57 -37.59
CA THR A 132 -0.11 33.86 -37.49
C THR A 132 1.35 33.77 -37.93
N THR A 133 2.04 32.65 -37.66
CA THR A 133 3.44 32.44 -38.11
C THR A 133 3.57 32.41 -39.62
N LEU A 134 2.66 31.71 -40.31
CA LEU A 134 2.69 31.60 -41.77
C LEU A 134 2.41 32.96 -42.43
N HIS A 135 1.46 33.74 -41.90
CA HIS A 135 0.90 34.87 -42.63
C HIS A 135 1.38 36.25 -42.17
N SER A 136 2.10 36.36 -41.05
CA SER A 136 2.61 37.64 -40.50
C SER A 136 3.43 38.49 -41.47
N TRP A 137 3.99 37.87 -42.52
CA TRP A 137 4.80 38.55 -43.53
C TRP A 137 4.23 38.45 -44.96
N GLY A 138 2.93 38.17 -45.08
CA GLY A 138 2.20 38.25 -46.35
C GLY A 138 2.26 36.99 -47.22
N TYR A 139 2.89 35.90 -46.76
CA TYR A 139 2.73 34.59 -47.40
C TYR A 139 1.26 34.14 -47.28
N GLN A 140 0.70 33.58 -48.35
CA GLN A 140 -0.74 33.26 -48.48
C GLN A 140 -1.02 31.75 -48.53
N GLY A 141 0.00 30.91 -48.39
CA GLY A 141 -0.16 29.45 -48.39
C GLY A 141 -0.12 28.85 -47.00
N ASP A 142 -0.04 27.52 -46.95
CA ASP A 142 -0.21 26.73 -45.72
C ASP A 142 1.04 25.92 -45.33
N SER A 143 2.15 26.07 -46.06
CA SER A 143 3.39 25.32 -45.83
C SER A 143 4.38 26.13 -44.98
N LEU A 144 4.87 25.52 -43.90
CA LEU A 144 5.91 26.13 -43.06
C LEU A 144 7.22 26.32 -43.82
N ALA A 145 7.68 25.33 -44.61
CA ALA A 145 8.84 25.51 -45.46
C ALA A 145 8.67 26.64 -46.47
N GLU A 146 7.52 26.74 -47.13
CA GLU A 146 7.30 27.81 -48.11
C GLU A 146 7.17 29.19 -47.45
N ALA A 147 6.60 29.28 -46.24
CA ALA A 147 6.58 30.52 -45.47
C ALA A 147 8.00 30.97 -45.07
N VAL A 148 8.84 30.01 -44.65
CA VAL A 148 10.27 30.25 -44.39
C VAL A 148 10.97 30.70 -45.67
N ASP A 149 10.76 30.02 -46.79
CA ASP A 149 11.36 30.39 -48.08
C ASP A 149 10.94 31.78 -48.56
N HIS A 150 9.66 32.14 -48.37
CA HIS A 150 9.13 33.45 -48.72
C HIS A 150 9.96 34.58 -48.11
N ILE A 151 10.48 34.39 -46.90
CA ILE A 151 11.40 35.33 -46.25
C ILE A 151 12.84 35.09 -46.68
N PHE A 152 13.35 33.87 -46.53
CA PHE A 152 14.78 33.61 -46.60
C PHE A 152 15.36 33.59 -48.01
N SER A 153 14.55 33.36 -49.05
CA SER A 153 14.98 33.54 -50.44
C SER A 153 15.45 34.98 -50.74
N ARG A 154 14.97 35.97 -49.97
CA ARG A 154 15.37 37.38 -50.06
C ARG A 154 16.34 37.79 -48.97
N LEU A 155 16.19 37.25 -47.77
CA LEU A 155 16.95 37.66 -46.59
C LEU A 155 18.34 37.00 -46.49
N ALA A 156 18.44 35.70 -46.78
CA ALA A 156 19.68 34.92 -46.76
C ALA A 156 19.53 33.67 -47.64
N PRO A 157 19.55 33.83 -48.99
CA PRO A 157 19.20 32.78 -49.93
C PRO A 157 20.08 31.52 -49.81
N GLU A 158 21.36 31.69 -49.47
CA GLU A 158 22.31 30.59 -49.25
C GLU A 158 21.94 29.69 -48.06
N HIS A 159 21.09 30.17 -47.15
CA HIS A 159 20.66 29.44 -45.97
C HIS A 159 19.18 29.01 -46.01
N SER A 160 18.39 29.51 -46.98
CA SER A 160 16.94 29.27 -47.05
C SER A 160 16.58 27.78 -46.93
N ALA A 161 17.16 26.94 -47.78
CA ALA A 161 16.84 25.50 -47.80
C ALA A 161 17.19 24.79 -46.48
N ALA A 162 18.30 25.17 -45.84
CA ALA A 162 18.71 24.57 -44.57
C ALA A 162 17.77 24.98 -43.42
N ILE A 163 17.30 26.23 -43.42
CA ILE A 163 16.36 26.73 -42.42
C ILE A 163 14.99 26.09 -42.60
N GLN A 164 14.50 25.96 -43.84
CA GLN A 164 13.24 25.27 -44.15
C GLN A 164 13.23 23.85 -43.57
N GLN A 165 14.23 23.05 -43.96
CA GLN A 165 14.34 21.66 -43.54
C GLN A 165 14.40 21.52 -42.01
N LYS A 166 15.21 22.36 -41.34
CA LYS A 166 15.35 22.30 -39.88
C LYS A 166 14.10 22.80 -39.16
N ALA A 167 13.46 23.87 -39.64
CA ALA A 167 12.25 24.40 -39.03
C ALA A 167 11.10 23.38 -39.06
N GLU A 168 10.89 22.69 -40.19
CA GLU A 168 9.90 21.61 -40.29
C GLU A 168 10.24 20.42 -39.39
N ALA A 169 11.50 20.01 -39.37
CA ALA A 169 11.95 18.92 -38.50
C ALA A 169 11.73 19.26 -37.01
N TYR A 170 12.12 20.45 -36.58
CA TYR A 170 11.93 20.91 -35.21
C TYR A 170 10.45 21.12 -34.87
N TYR A 171 9.62 21.60 -35.79
CA TYR A 171 8.18 21.71 -35.59
C TYR A 171 7.56 20.33 -35.35
N ALA A 172 7.84 19.36 -36.23
CA ALA A 172 7.35 18.00 -36.10
C ALA A 172 7.84 17.34 -34.78
N GLU A 173 9.11 17.52 -34.43
CA GLU A 173 9.69 17.02 -33.19
C GLU A 173 9.02 17.64 -31.95
N GLY A 174 8.86 18.97 -31.91
CA GLY A 174 8.20 19.67 -30.81
C GLY A 174 6.74 19.24 -30.63
N MET A 175 6.03 19.03 -31.74
CA MET A 175 4.65 18.51 -31.73
C MET A 175 4.58 17.02 -31.33
N ALA A 176 5.67 16.27 -31.40
CA ALA A 176 5.73 14.87 -30.95
C ALA A 176 6.02 14.72 -29.45
N VAL A 177 6.50 15.77 -28.76
CA VAL A 177 6.88 15.72 -27.33
C VAL A 177 5.72 15.30 -26.44
N THR A 178 5.88 14.21 -25.69
CA THR A 178 4.89 13.78 -24.68
C THR A 178 4.87 14.76 -23.52
N VAL A 179 3.67 15.20 -23.12
CA VAL A 179 3.49 16.03 -21.93
C VAL A 179 3.67 15.14 -20.70
N PRO A 180 4.61 15.45 -19.79
CA PRO A 180 4.74 14.70 -18.54
C PRO A 180 3.45 14.79 -17.71
N GLY A 181 2.95 13.64 -17.25
CA GLY A 181 1.82 13.60 -16.31
C GLY A 181 2.19 14.18 -14.94
N ALA A 182 1.28 14.94 -14.34
CA ALA A 182 1.38 15.47 -12.97
C ALA A 182 0.32 14.85 -12.02
N ASP A 183 -0.39 13.84 -12.50
CA ASP A 183 -1.53 13.16 -11.88
C ASP A 183 -1.14 11.80 -11.27
N ALA A 184 0.15 11.59 -11.03
CA ALA A 184 0.67 10.34 -10.55
C ALA A 184 0.03 9.95 -9.20
N ALA A 185 -0.49 8.73 -9.13
CA ALA A 185 -1.13 8.19 -7.94
C ALA A 185 -0.59 6.81 -7.64
N LEU A 186 -0.26 6.58 -6.37
CA LEU A 186 0.41 5.38 -5.90
C LEU A 186 -0.57 4.58 -5.04
N THR A 187 -0.84 3.34 -5.43
CA THR A 187 -1.80 2.45 -4.76
C THR A 187 -1.07 1.23 -4.22
N LEU A 188 -1.31 0.92 -2.95
CA LEU A 188 -0.85 -0.29 -2.28
C LEU A 188 -2.05 -1.20 -2.00
N SER A 189 -1.89 -2.49 -2.27
CA SER A 189 -2.82 -3.53 -1.86
C SER A 189 -2.17 -4.51 -0.88
N THR A 190 -3.03 -5.23 -0.17
CA THR A 190 -2.67 -6.33 0.72
C THR A 190 -3.47 -7.54 0.28
N ASP A 191 -2.85 -8.71 0.25
CA ASP A 191 -3.54 -9.98 0.00
C ASP A 191 -4.24 -10.42 1.28
N ASP A 192 -5.56 -10.63 1.22
CA ASP A 192 -6.37 -11.07 2.37
C ASP A 192 -5.96 -12.46 2.88
N ALA A 193 -5.41 -13.30 2.01
CA ALA A 193 -4.99 -14.66 2.34
C ALA A 193 -3.53 -14.75 2.81
N ASP A 194 -2.70 -13.75 2.51
CA ASP A 194 -1.36 -13.58 3.08
C ASP A 194 -1.06 -12.08 3.23
N PRO A 195 -1.29 -11.49 4.42
CA PRO A 195 -1.06 -10.07 4.64
C PRO A 195 0.39 -9.62 4.43
N ARG A 196 1.36 -10.55 4.41
CA ARG A 196 2.75 -10.22 4.05
C ARG A 196 2.92 -10.01 2.55
N ARG A 197 1.93 -10.32 1.72
CA ARG A 197 1.91 -10.11 0.26
C ARG A 197 0.98 -8.98 -0.13
N GLY A 198 1.18 -8.47 -1.34
CA GLY A 198 0.34 -7.44 -1.93
C GLY A 198 0.96 -6.90 -3.21
N ALA A 199 0.40 -5.82 -3.74
CA ALA A 199 0.92 -5.20 -4.93
C ALA A 199 1.05 -3.67 -4.78
N LEU A 200 2.01 -3.12 -5.49
CA LEU A 200 2.22 -1.70 -5.68
C LEU A 200 1.92 -1.33 -7.13
N ARG A 201 1.09 -0.31 -7.33
CA ARG A 201 0.78 0.22 -8.65
C ARG A 201 0.94 1.74 -8.67
N LEU A 202 1.62 2.25 -9.69
CA LEU A 202 1.66 3.68 -10.02
C LEU A 202 0.79 3.93 -11.25
N ASP A 203 -0.26 4.71 -11.10
CA ASP A 203 -1.08 5.22 -12.22
C ASP A 203 -0.67 6.67 -12.54
N GLY A 204 -0.92 7.12 -13.77
CA GLY A 204 -0.49 8.45 -14.26
C GLY A 204 0.97 8.47 -14.71
N ALA A 205 1.64 9.62 -14.57
CA ALA A 205 3.10 9.76 -14.82
C ALA A 205 3.58 9.39 -16.25
N ALA A 206 2.72 9.47 -17.27
CA ALA A 206 3.11 9.17 -18.64
C ALA A 206 4.28 10.06 -19.11
N GLY A 207 5.22 9.47 -19.87
CA GLY A 207 6.38 10.19 -20.40
C GLY A 207 7.44 10.57 -19.35
N THR A 208 7.39 9.99 -18.15
CA THR A 208 8.34 10.26 -17.07
C THR A 208 9.24 9.05 -16.79
N ALA A 209 10.41 9.31 -16.20
CA ALA A 209 11.24 8.31 -15.57
C ALA A 209 10.81 8.15 -14.11
N VAL A 210 10.58 6.90 -13.69
CA VAL A 210 10.10 6.55 -12.35
C VAL A 210 11.10 5.63 -11.65
N VAL A 211 11.38 5.95 -10.39
CA VAL A 211 12.04 5.06 -9.43
C VAL A 211 11.08 4.79 -8.29
N LEU A 212 10.77 3.53 -8.02
CA LEU A 212 9.95 3.11 -6.89
C LEU A 212 10.84 2.66 -5.73
N THR A 213 10.49 3.06 -4.51
CA THR A 213 11.18 2.67 -3.28
C THR A 213 10.16 2.21 -2.25
N LEU A 214 10.47 1.12 -1.58
CA LEU A 214 9.70 0.49 -0.53
C LEU A 214 10.43 0.62 0.82
N GLU A 215 9.66 0.85 1.87
CA GLU A 215 10.09 0.72 3.26
C GLU A 215 9.31 -0.44 3.86
N ASN A 216 9.99 -1.30 4.62
CA ASN A 216 9.44 -2.54 5.20
C ASN A 216 8.84 -3.52 4.17
N ALA A 217 9.27 -3.43 2.91
CA ALA A 217 8.92 -4.38 1.87
C ALA A 217 10.00 -4.45 0.80
N VAL A 218 9.94 -5.52 0.01
CA VAL A 218 10.74 -5.73 -1.19
C VAL A 218 9.84 -6.11 -2.36
N PHE A 219 10.28 -5.82 -3.58
CA PHE A 219 9.63 -6.34 -4.79
C PHE A 219 9.84 -7.85 -4.87
N ALA A 220 8.77 -8.59 -5.13
CA ALA A 220 8.80 -10.05 -5.10
C ALA A 220 9.75 -10.65 -6.15
N ASP A 221 9.86 -10.01 -7.33
CA ASP A 221 10.69 -10.49 -8.44
C ASP A 221 12.18 -10.26 -8.21
N THR A 222 12.56 -9.15 -7.58
CA THR A 222 13.97 -8.75 -7.42
C THR A 222 14.51 -9.00 -6.02
N GLY A 223 13.64 -9.10 -5.01
CA GLY A 223 14.02 -9.14 -3.60
C GLY A 223 14.62 -7.82 -3.09
N THR A 224 14.56 -6.73 -3.86
CA THR A 224 15.10 -5.42 -3.49
C THR A 224 14.00 -4.45 -3.07
N ALA A 225 14.33 -3.47 -2.23
CA ALA A 225 13.42 -2.40 -1.83
C ALA A 225 13.30 -1.28 -2.89
N GLU A 226 14.17 -1.27 -3.90
CA GLU A 226 14.17 -0.27 -4.98
C GLU A 226 13.96 -0.94 -6.34
N LEU A 227 13.14 -0.30 -7.17
CA LEU A 227 12.93 -0.66 -8.57
C LEU A 227 13.13 0.57 -9.46
N ALA A 228 14.25 0.58 -10.18
CA ALA A 228 14.53 1.60 -11.19
C ALA A 228 13.74 1.33 -12.48
N ARG A 229 13.36 2.42 -13.18
CA ARG A 229 12.65 2.37 -14.47
C ARG A 229 11.31 1.63 -14.37
N ALA A 230 10.57 1.88 -13.29
CA ALA A 230 9.21 1.37 -13.18
C ALA A 230 8.34 1.95 -14.32
N VAL A 231 7.46 1.11 -14.85
CA VAL A 231 6.57 1.44 -15.95
C VAL A 231 5.22 1.82 -15.35
N PRO A 232 4.76 3.08 -15.53
CA PRO A 232 3.45 3.48 -15.06
C PRO A 232 2.34 2.59 -15.63
N GLY A 233 1.31 2.33 -14.82
CA GLY A 233 0.22 1.42 -15.13
C GLY A 233 0.56 -0.07 -14.94
N THR A 234 1.75 -0.41 -14.44
CA THR A 234 2.13 -1.80 -14.10
C THR A 234 1.88 -2.07 -12.61
N SER A 235 1.38 -3.26 -12.31
CA SER A 235 1.26 -3.77 -10.94
C SER A 235 2.50 -4.59 -10.60
N TYR A 236 3.16 -4.25 -9.50
CA TYR A 236 4.36 -4.93 -9.02
C TYR A 236 4.05 -5.67 -7.72
N GLU A 237 4.27 -6.98 -7.70
CA GLU A 237 4.12 -7.77 -6.49
C GLU A 237 5.17 -7.37 -5.44
N ILE A 238 4.74 -7.26 -4.19
CA ILE A 238 5.59 -6.90 -3.05
C ILE A 238 5.44 -7.90 -1.92
N ARG A 239 6.50 -8.02 -1.12
CA ARG A 239 6.51 -8.80 0.12
C ARG A 239 6.96 -7.90 1.27
N ALA A 240 6.13 -7.82 2.31
CA ALA A 240 6.47 -7.16 3.56
C ALA A 240 7.63 -7.88 4.24
N VAL A 241 8.55 -7.09 4.78
CA VAL A 241 9.73 -7.54 5.52
C VAL A 241 9.73 -6.79 6.84
N ALA A 242 9.76 -7.53 7.94
CA ALA A 242 9.85 -6.92 9.25
C ALA A 242 11.23 -6.25 9.41
N PRO A 243 11.31 -5.04 9.98
CA PRO A 243 12.59 -4.35 10.20
C PRO A 243 13.44 -5.02 11.28
N ASP A 244 12.82 -5.80 12.17
CA ASP A 244 13.45 -6.57 13.22
C ASP A 244 12.68 -7.88 13.50
N ASP A 245 13.25 -8.72 14.37
CA ASP A 245 12.66 -10.00 14.78
C ASP A 245 11.65 -9.86 15.94
N SER A 246 11.13 -8.65 16.21
CA SER A 246 10.21 -8.43 17.34
C SER A 246 8.83 -9.06 17.15
N GLY A 247 8.48 -9.42 15.91
CA GLY A 247 7.15 -9.91 15.55
C GLY A 247 6.09 -8.81 15.47
N ALA A 248 6.44 -7.53 15.70
CA ALA A 248 5.49 -6.43 15.66
C ALA A 248 4.89 -6.24 14.25
N PRO A 249 3.57 -6.00 14.12
CA PRO A 249 2.94 -5.70 12.84
C PRO A 249 3.62 -4.53 12.13
N VAL A 250 3.77 -4.63 10.81
CA VAL A 250 4.54 -3.69 10.01
C VAL A 250 3.69 -2.98 8.97
N ALA A 251 3.87 -1.66 8.81
CA ALA A 251 3.26 -0.91 7.73
C ALA A 251 4.26 -0.77 6.58
N VAL A 252 3.86 -1.17 5.38
CA VAL A 252 4.60 -0.90 4.15
C VAL A 252 4.37 0.54 3.75
N ARG A 253 5.46 1.23 3.42
CA ARG A 253 5.43 2.55 2.81
C ARG A 253 6.08 2.46 1.44
N ALA A 254 5.47 3.12 0.48
CA ALA A 254 5.99 3.18 -0.86
C ALA A 254 6.13 4.64 -1.28
N SER A 255 7.16 4.91 -2.07
CA SER A 255 7.38 6.20 -2.71
C SER A 255 7.78 6.02 -4.16
N ALA A 256 7.35 6.94 -5.01
CA ALA A 256 7.78 7.06 -6.39
C ALA A 256 8.47 8.40 -6.58
N ALA A 257 9.74 8.38 -6.95
CA ALA A 257 10.42 9.54 -7.48
C ALA A 257 10.13 9.61 -8.98
N VAL A 258 9.41 10.64 -9.39
CA VAL A 258 8.97 10.86 -10.78
C VAL A 258 9.71 12.04 -11.36
N SER A 259 10.29 11.88 -12.55
CA SER A 259 11.04 12.94 -13.21
C SER A 259 10.86 12.98 -14.73
N ALA A 260 10.89 14.18 -15.29
CA ALA A 260 10.96 14.40 -16.73
C ALA A 260 11.94 15.52 -17.03
N THR A 261 12.76 15.35 -18.07
CA THR A 261 13.76 16.35 -18.47
C THR A 261 13.14 17.62 -19.03
N ILE A 262 11.93 17.53 -19.59
CA ILE A 262 11.20 18.64 -20.19
C ILE A 262 9.93 18.92 -19.38
N ALA A 263 9.86 20.07 -18.72
CA ALA A 263 8.65 20.57 -18.11
C ALA A 263 7.65 21.10 -19.17
N PRO A 264 6.32 20.97 -18.96
CA PRO A 264 5.31 21.65 -19.77
C PRO A 264 5.18 23.13 -19.38
N ALA A 265 6.31 23.82 -19.37
CA ALA A 265 6.45 25.21 -18.95
C ALA A 265 7.66 25.84 -19.67
N VAL A 266 7.72 27.16 -19.72
CA VAL A 266 8.87 27.92 -20.28
C VAL A 266 9.24 29.05 -19.33
N ARG A 267 10.49 29.54 -19.40
CA ARG A 267 10.81 30.83 -18.77
C ARG A 267 10.20 31.94 -19.61
N TYR A 268 9.31 32.72 -19.03
CA TYR A 268 8.43 33.61 -19.78
C TYR A 268 8.83 35.08 -19.62
N PHE A 269 9.04 35.76 -20.74
CA PHE A 269 9.40 37.17 -20.76
C PHE A 269 8.37 37.99 -21.55
N THR A 270 8.07 39.19 -21.06
CA THR A 270 7.19 40.15 -21.75
C THR A 270 7.86 41.51 -21.88
N THR A 271 7.62 42.18 -23.00
CA THR A 271 8.02 43.55 -23.25
C THR A 271 6.79 44.34 -23.68
N GLU A 272 6.54 45.50 -23.09
CA GLU A 272 5.32 46.26 -23.35
C GLU A 272 5.15 46.59 -24.85
N GLY A 273 3.99 46.22 -25.41
CA GLY A 273 3.65 46.41 -26.83
C GLY A 273 4.49 45.61 -27.83
N GLN A 274 5.30 44.67 -27.36
CA GLN A 274 6.28 43.91 -28.15
C GLN A 274 6.13 42.40 -27.93
N GLN A 275 6.88 41.60 -28.69
CA GLN A 275 6.82 40.14 -28.61
C GLN A 275 7.07 39.64 -27.18
N HIS A 276 6.30 38.62 -26.81
CA HIS A 276 6.63 37.81 -25.65
C HIS A 276 7.58 36.69 -26.08
N THR A 277 8.51 36.32 -25.21
CA THR A 277 9.53 35.31 -25.53
C THR A 277 9.60 34.21 -24.49
N ALA A 278 10.04 33.04 -24.94
CA ALA A 278 10.25 31.85 -24.13
C ALA A 278 11.73 31.48 -24.10
N GLY A 279 12.28 31.33 -22.89
CA GLY A 279 13.55 30.67 -22.59
C GLY A 279 13.35 29.24 -22.05
N PRO A 280 14.44 28.54 -21.68
CA PRO A 280 14.37 27.19 -21.13
C PRO A 280 13.46 27.09 -19.91
N GLY A 281 12.54 26.13 -19.93
CA GLY A 281 11.53 25.86 -18.90
C GLY A 281 11.97 24.92 -17.78
N GLY A 282 13.11 24.24 -17.96
CA GLY A 282 13.65 23.29 -16.99
C GLY A 282 12.95 21.92 -17.02
N SER A 283 13.18 21.15 -15.95
CA SER A 283 12.70 19.79 -15.74
C SER A 283 11.59 19.73 -14.68
N VAL A 284 10.89 18.59 -14.62
CA VAL A 284 9.92 18.28 -13.57
C VAL A 284 10.49 17.18 -12.68
N GLN A 285 10.38 17.36 -11.36
CA GLN A 285 10.67 16.34 -10.36
C GLN A 285 9.67 16.45 -9.22
N TYR A 286 9.07 15.32 -8.82
CA TYR A 286 8.20 15.26 -7.65
C TYR A 286 8.16 13.84 -7.08
N THR A 287 7.65 13.72 -5.86
CA THR A 287 7.51 12.45 -5.17
C THR A 287 6.05 12.20 -4.83
N VAL A 288 5.59 10.97 -5.07
CA VAL A 288 4.27 10.49 -4.61
C VAL A 288 4.50 9.38 -3.60
N THR A 289 3.67 9.31 -2.57
CA THR A 289 3.79 8.29 -1.52
C THR A 289 2.47 7.58 -1.28
N ALA A 290 2.56 6.34 -0.78
CA ALA A 290 1.44 5.59 -0.24
C ALA A 290 1.89 4.81 0.99
N GLN A 291 0.94 4.46 1.85
CA GLN A 291 1.15 3.59 3.00
C GLN A 291 -0.05 2.65 3.13
N ASP A 292 0.18 1.46 3.68
CA ASP A 292 -0.91 0.58 4.10
C ASP A 292 -1.94 1.31 4.98
N ALA A 293 -3.21 0.96 4.78
CA ALA A 293 -4.31 1.45 5.60
C ALA A 293 -4.28 0.90 7.04
N ALA A 294 -3.72 -0.30 7.23
CA ALA A 294 -3.49 -0.94 8.52
C ALA A 294 -2.16 -1.71 8.50
N PRO A 295 -1.44 -1.81 9.63
CA PRO A 295 -0.23 -2.63 9.72
C PRO A 295 -0.52 -4.11 9.39
N ARG A 296 0.39 -4.73 8.63
CA ARG A 296 0.36 -6.14 8.26
C ARG A 296 0.88 -7.00 9.42
N PRO A 297 0.18 -8.05 9.86
CA PRO A 297 0.74 -9.02 10.80
C PRO A 297 1.95 -9.72 10.17
N VAL A 298 3.05 -9.81 10.92
CA VAL A 298 4.30 -10.46 10.48
C VAL A 298 4.58 -11.75 11.23
N VAL A 299 3.72 -12.16 12.15
CA VAL A 299 3.72 -13.43 12.88
C VAL A 299 2.32 -14.03 12.88
N PHE A 300 2.24 -15.32 13.15
CA PHE A 300 1.01 -16.08 13.28
C PHE A 300 0.99 -16.76 14.64
N SER A 301 -0.12 -16.63 15.37
CA SER A 301 -0.29 -17.19 16.71
C SER A 301 -1.48 -18.15 16.73
N PRO A 302 -1.27 -19.47 16.67
CA PRO A 302 -2.34 -20.47 16.69
C PRO A 302 -2.82 -20.80 18.12
N GLY A 303 -4.14 -20.88 18.32
CA GLY A 303 -4.74 -21.39 19.54
C GLY A 303 -5.52 -22.68 19.30
N ILE A 304 -5.68 -23.50 20.34
CA ILE A 304 -6.52 -24.71 20.34
C ILE A 304 -7.73 -24.49 21.25
N THR A 305 -8.84 -25.11 20.85
CA THR A 305 -9.97 -25.42 21.75
C THR A 305 -10.34 -26.88 21.55
N THR A 306 -10.72 -27.55 22.62
CA THR A 306 -10.94 -29.01 22.62
C THR A 306 -12.34 -29.38 23.04
N GLN A 307 -12.78 -30.54 22.56
CA GLN A 307 -13.99 -31.21 23.00
C GLN A 307 -13.73 -32.70 23.07
N VAL A 308 -13.38 -33.17 24.26
CA VAL A 308 -13.26 -34.59 24.55
C VAL A 308 -14.63 -35.23 24.46
N LEU A 309 -14.65 -36.37 23.78
CA LEU A 309 -15.88 -37.09 23.55
C LEU A 309 -16.11 -38.13 24.64
N PRO A 310 -17.38 -38.46 24.93
CA PRO A 310 -17.68 -39.57 25.82
C PRO A 310 -16.95 -40.82 25.33
N PRO A 311 -16.44 -41.68 26.23
CA PRO A 311 -15.78 -42.89 25.80
C PRO A 311 -16.82 -43.71 25.02
N GLU A 312 -16.59 -43.94 23.73
CA GLU A 312 -17.37 -44.93 23.01
C GLU A 312 -17.15 -46.25 23.76
N SER A 313 -18.22 -46.74 24.38
CA SER A 313 -18.23 -47.79 25.40
C SER A 313 -17.72 -49.17 24.93
N ALA A 314 -17.06 -49.25 23.78
CA ALA A 314 -16.53 -50.47 23.18
C ALA A 314 -15.01 -50.48 22.92
N THR A 315 -14.32 -49.33 22.86
CA THR A 315 -12.92 -49.31 22.36
C THR A 315 -11.86 -48.98 23.41
N GLY A 316 -12.23 -48.20 24.45
CA GLY A 316 -11.35 -47.83 25.56
C GLY A 316 -10.30 -46.76 25.21
N TYR A 317 -10.30 -46.20 24.01
CA TYR A 317 -9.38 -45.13 23.62
C TYR A 317 -9.87 -43.75 24.09
N PHE A 318 -8.91 -42.86 24.30
CA PHE A 318 -9.18 -41.44 24.50
C PHE A 318 -9.44 -40.78 23.13
N VAL A 319 -10.49 -39.98 23.04
CA VAL A 319 -10.90 -39.33 21.79
C VAL A 319 -11.19 -37.85 22.03
N ASP A 320 -10.57 -36.99 21.24
CA ASP A 320 -10.67 -35.53 21.36
C ASP A 320 -10.93 -34.88 20.00
N ASP A 321 -11.85 -33.92 19.96
CA ASP A 321 -12.04 -33.00 18.84
C ASP A 321 -11.23 -31.73 19.11
N VAL A 322 -10.10 -31.59 18.42
CA VAL A 322 -9.14 -30.50 18.59
C VAL A 322 -9.36 -29.45 17.49
N THR A 323 -9.80 -28.26 17.86
CA THR A 323 -10.07 -27.16 16.94
C THR A 323 -8.95 -26.12 16.99
N LEU A 324 -8.23 -25.97 15.88
CA LEU A 324 -7.16 -24.98 15.71
C LEU A 324 -7.65 -23.73 15.00
N THR A 325 -7.28 -22.57 15.54
CA THR A 325 -7.65 -21.26 14.97
C THR A 325 -6.48 -20.26 15.03
N PRO A 326 -6.34 -19.36 14.04
CA PRO A 326 -5.48 -18.18 14.17
C PRO A 326 -6.05 -17.25 15.25
N VAL A 327 -5.32 -17.03 16.34
CA VAL A 327 -5.62 -15.99 17.33
C VAL A 327 -5.15 -14.64 16.80
N GLU A 328 -3.93 -14.61 16.25
CA GLU A 328 -3.37 -13.46 15.54
C GLU A 328 -2.78 -13.87 14.18
N GLY A 329 -2.88 -12.96 13.21
CA GLY A 329 -2.44 -13.19 11.84
C GLY A 329 -3.39 -14.11 11.05
N VAL A 330 -2.86 -14.67 9.97
CA VAL A 330 -3.55 -15.67 9.14
C VAL A 330 -2.73 -16.95 9.11
N TRP A 331 -3.39 -18.06 8.78
CA TRP A 331 -2.69 -19.33 8.62
C TRP A 331 -1.63 -19.21 7.50
N PRO A 332 -0.33 -19.44 7.79
CA PRO A 332 0.72 -19.21 6.82
C PRO A 332 0.62 -20.16 5.63
N ARG A 333 1.10 -19.71 4.48
CA ARG A 333 1.27 -20.55 3.29
C ARG A 333 2.74 -20.81 2.97
N SER A 334 3.00 -22.00 2.48
CA SER A 334 4.28 -22.39 1.93
C SER A 334 4.50 -21.77 0.55
N ALA A 335 5.70 -21.94 -0.03
CA ALA A 335 6.07 -21.32 -1.30
C ALA A 335 5.24 -21.84 -2.49
N ASP A 336 4.77 -23.07 -2.40
CA ASP A 336 3.88 -23.79 -3.32
C ASP A 336 2.39 -23.47 -3.10
N GLY A 337 2.05 -22.66 -2.10
CA GLY A 337 0.70 -22.15 -1.86
C GLY A 337 -0.16 -23.01 -0.92
N GLY A 338 0.31 -24.18 -0.50
CA GLY A 338 -0.32 -24.99 0.55
C GLY A 338 -0.26 -24.31 1.92
N LEU A 339 -1.14 -24.70 2.84
CA LEU A 339 -1.11 -24.21 4.22
C LEU A 339 0.04 -24.88 4.96
N VAL A 340 0.75 -24.10 5.78
CA VAL A 340 1.88 -24.61 6.56
C VAL A 340 1.35 -25.59 7.63
N PRO A 341 1.84 -26.85 7.68
CA PRO A 341 1.39 -27.82 8.65
C PRO A 341 1.96 -27.51 10.04
N LEU A 342 1.06 -27.26 10.98
CA LEU A 342 1.35 -27.04 12.38
C LEU A 342 1.24 -28.36 13.17
N ARG A 343 2.21 -28.62 14.04
CA ARG A 343 2.22 -29.70 15.02
C ARG A 343 1.69 -29.21 16.37
N ALA A 344 0.80 -29.99 16.99
CA ALA A 344 0.40 -29.84 18.39
C ALA A 344 0.55 -31.18 19.11
N THR A 345 0.82 -31.13 20.40
CA THR A 345 1.02 -32.33 21.24
C THR A 345 0.22 -32.18 22.53
N ALA A 346 -0.25 -33.28 23.10
CA ALA A 346 -0.86 -33.27 24.43
C ALA A 346 -0.34 -34.38 25.32
N VAL A 347 -0.34 -34.11 26.63
CA VAL A 347 -0.22 -35.15 27.65
C VAL A 347 -1.60 -35.40 28.24
N VAL A 348 -2.04 -36.66 28.26
CA VAL A 348 -3.28 -37.05 28.94
C VAL A 348 -2.95 -37.49 30.35
N TYR A 349 -3.56 -36.84 31.33
CA TYR A 349 -3.40 -37.16 32.75
C TYR A 349 -4.63 -37.85 33.31
N ARG A 350 -4.42 -38.77 34.26
CA ARG A 350 -5.47 -39.39 35.08
C ARG A 350 -5.44 -38.81 36.49
N THR A 351 -6.62 -38.46 37.01
CA THR A 351 -6.85 -38.08 38.41
C THR A 351 -7.99 -38.92 39.00
N GLU A 352 -7.96 -39.12 40.32
CA GLU A 352 -9.05 -39.84 41.03
C GLU A 352 -10.29 -38.96 41.21
N ALA A 353 -10.09 -37.65 41.40
CA ALA A 353 -11.15 -36.67 41.54
C ALA A 353 -11.23 -35.76 40.29
N ALA A 354 -12.40 -35.14 40.11
CA ALA A 354 -12.58 -34.14 39.07
C ALA A 354 -11.58 -32.98 39.26
N PRO A 355 -10.99 -32.45 38.17
CA PRO A 355 -10.11 -31.28 38.24
C PRO A 355 -10.78 -30.09 38.93
N ALA A 356 -10.03 -29.39 39.78
CA ALA A 356 -10.52 -28.26 40.58
C ALA A 356 -9.89 -26.91 40.20
N GLY A 357 -8.92 -26.88 39.28
CA GLY A 357 -8.20 -25.68 38.89
C GLY A 357 -7.36 -25.89 37.63
N PRO A 358 -6.74 -24.80 37.13
CA PRO A 358 -6.06 -24.74 35.83
C PRO A 358 -4.68 -25.40 35.80
N ASP A 359 -4.12 -25.77 36.95
CA ASP A 359 -2.81 -26.39 37.04
C ASP A 359 -2.93 -27.92 37.09
N VAL A 360 -1.97 -28.61 36.47
CA VAL A 360 -1.84 -30.07 36.58
C VAL A 360 -1.52 -30.43 38.04
N PRO A 361 -2.38 -31.20 38.74
CA PRO A 361 -2.12 -31.61 40.11
C PRO A 361 -0.87 -32.47 40.25
N ALA A 362 -0.17 -32.37 41.38
CA ALA A 362 1.06 -33.15 41.62
C ALA A 362 0.82 -34.68 41.70
N ASP A 363 -0.41 -35.09 42.00
CA ASP A 363 -0.87 -36.48 42.04
C ASP A 363 -1.45 -36.97 40.69
N ALA A 364 -1.53 -36.10 39.67
CA ALA A 364 -1.98 -36.48 38.35
C ALA A 364 -0.98 -37.43 37.68
N VAL A 365 -1.46 -38.56 37.18
CA VAL A 365 -0.62 -39.59 36.56
C VAL A 365 -0.64 -39.43 35.04
N PRO A 366 0.50 -39.21 34.36
CA PRO A 366 0.54 -39.18 32.91
C PRO A 366 0.22 -40.58 32.36
N VAL A 367 -0.74 -40.65 31.45
CA VAL A 367 -1.28 -41.89 30.86
C VAL A 367 -0.64 -42.15 29.50
N GLY A 368 -0.47 -41.09 28.71
CA GLY A 368 0.14 -41.15 27.40
C GLY A 368 0.09 -39.81 26.69
N GLU A 369 0.74 -39.76 25.53
CA GLU A 369 0.82 -38.58 24.69
C GLU A 369 -0.10 -38.70 23.47
N LEU A 370 -0.55 -37.55 22.98
CA LEU A 370 -1.26 -37.38 21.72
C LEU A 370 -0.47 -36.44 20.82
N GLU A 371 -0.58 -36.65 19.52
CA GLU A 371 0.03 -35.78 18.51
C GLU A 371 -1.02 -35.45 17.45
N LEU A 372 -1.03 -34.20 17.01
CA LEU A 372 -1.81 -33.70 15.91
C LEU A 372 -0.91 -32.96 14.94
N LEU A 373 -0.97 -33.34 13.67
CA LEU A 373 -0.41 -32.59 12.55
C LEU A 373 -1.57 -32.11 11.68
N THR A 374 -1.65 -30.80 11.45
CA THR A 374 -2.70 -30.22 10.61
C THR A 374 -2.50 -30.56 9.13
N ASP A 375 -3.62 -30.66 8.40
CA ASP A 375 -3.63 -30.95 6.96
C ASP A 375 -3.23 -29.69 6.17
N PRO A 376 -2.22 -29.75 5.28
CA PRO A 376 -1.84 -28.64 4.40
C PRO A 376 -2.95 -28.11 3.46
N GLU A 377 -4.03 -28.86 3.24
CA GLU A 377 -5.19 -28.40 2.47
C GLU A 377 -6.25 -27.69 3.34
N GLN A 378 -6.35 -28.05 4.61
CA GLN A 378 -7.36 -27.51 5.55
C GLN A 378 -6.81 -26.41 6.46
N GLY A 379 -5.63 -26.59 7.04
CA GLY A 379 -5.00 -25.72 8.02
C GLY A 379 -5.85 -25.58 9.29
N SER A 380 -6.47 -24.42 9.50
CA SER A 380 -7.38 -24.20 10.64
C SER A 380 -8.63 -25.07 10.55
N GLY A 381 -9.14 -25.53 11.68
CA GLY A 381 -10.37 -26.32 11.75
C GLY A 381 -10.31 -27.37 12.85
N THR A 382 -11.33 -28.23 12.86
CA THR A 382 -11.45 -29.31 13.85
C THR A 382 -10.85 -30.60 13.32
N TYR A 383 -10.03 -31.24 14.14
CA TYR A 383 -9.38 -32.51 13.88
C TYR A 383 -9.73 -33.51 14.96
N ARG A 384 -10.13 -34.71 14.54
CA ARG A 384 -10.38 -35.83 15.45
C ARG A 384 -9.06 -36.51 15.78
N VAL A 385 -8.68 -36.51 17.06
CA VAL A 385 -7.51 -37.22 17.57
C VAL A 385 -7.98 -38.41 18.41
N THR A 386 -7.41 -39.58 18.16
CA THR A 386 -7.68 -40.81 18.92
C THR A 386 -6.37 -41.35 19.46
N SER A 387 -6.33 -41.68 20.74
CA SER A 387 -5.13 -42.27 21.34
C SER A 387 -4.80 -43.62 20.70
N PRO A 388 -3.50 -43.95 20.54
CA PRO A 388 -3.08 -45.28 20.12
C PRO A 388 -3.13 -46.31 21.28
N TRP A 389 -3.46 -45.86 22.49
CA TRP A 389 -3.46 -46.63 23.74
C TRP A 389 -4.84 -46.56 24.41
N GLN A 390 -5.17 -47.59 25.21
CA GLN A 390 -6.42 -47.65 25.96
C GLN A 390 -6.27 -47.04 27.35
N LEU A 391 -7.36 -46.44 27.85
CA LEU A 391 -7.45 -45.88 29.19
C LEU A 391 -7.27 -47.00 30.23
N PRO A 392 -6.37 -46.84 31.21
CA PRO A 392 -5.96 -47.91 32.12
C PRO A 392 -7.02 -48.32 33.15
N GLY A 393 -8.13 -47.58 33.26
CA GLY A 393 -9.22 -47.91 34.17
C GLY A 393 -10.12 -46.72 34.52
N PRO A 394 -10.88 -46.81 35.61
CA PRO A 394 -11.74 -45.72 36.07
C PRO A 394 -10.97 -44.47 36.47
N GLY A 395 -11.56 -43.29 36.34
CA GLY A 395 -10.95 -42.02 36.72
C GLY A 395 -11.37 -40.85 35.82
N TYR A 396 -10.86 -39.66 36.14
CA TYR A 396 -11.00 -38.48 35.29
C TYR A 396 -9.76 -38.35 34.43
N TYR A 397 -9.96 -38.18 33.13
CA TYR A 397 -8.89 -38.03 32.15
C TYR A 397 -8.97 -36.65 31.51
N THR A 398 -7.85 -35.95 31.49
CA THR A 398 -7.75 -34.59 30.95
C THR A 398 -6.57 -34.53 29.99
N ALA A 399 -6.80 -34.14 28.75
CA ALA A 399 -5.73 -33.80 27.81
C ALA A 399 -5.33 -32.34 28.01
N VAL A 400 -4.02 -32.08 28.04
CA VAL A 400 -3.47 -30.72 28.03
C VAL A 400 -2.69 -30.56 26.74
N TRP A 401 -3.26 -29.84 25.76
CA TRP A 401 -2.60 -29.57 24.49
C TRP A 401 -1.62 -28.40 24.57
N GLU A 402 -0.54 -28.51 23.80
CA GLU A 402 0.53 -27.54 23.66
C GLU A 402 0.90 -27.34 22.18
N ILE A 403 1.20 -26.10 21.83
CA ILE A 403 1.91 -25.72 20.60
C ILE A 403 3.16 -24.94 21.02
N ALA A 404 4.33 -25.44 20.68
CA ALA A 404 5.61 -24.77 20.94
C ALA A 404 6.38 -24.57 19.64
N ALA A 405 6.97 -23.39 19.44
CA ALA A 405 7.83 -23.10 18.29
C ALA A 405 9.05 -24.02 18.22
N SER A 406 9.61 -24.40 19.37
CA SER A 406 10.73 -25.34 19.47
C SER A 406 10.39 -26.77 19.05
N ALA A 407 9.11 -27.12 19.01
CA ALA A 407 8.62 -28.43 18.58
C ALA A 407 8.21 -28.46 17.09
N GLN A 408 8.32 -27.32 16.38
CA GLN A 408 8.00 -27.24 14.96
C GLN A 408 9.24 -27.47 14.07
N GLU A 409 8.99 -27.86 12.83
CA GLU A 409 10.01 -27.80 11.78
C GLU A 409 10.47 -26.35 11.55
N PRO A 410 11.74 -26.08 11.17
CA PRO A 410 12.28 -24.73 11.02
C PRO A 410 11.47 -23.82 10.08
N GLU A 411 10.92 -24.41 9.03
CA GLU A 411 10.10 -23.74 8.01
C GLU A 411 8.70 -23.35 8.51
N VAL A 412 8.20 -24.00 9.56
CA VAL A 412 6.98 -23.63 10.29
C VAL A 412 7.31 -22.62 11.39
N ALA A 413 8.37 -22.88 12.17
CA ALA A 413 8.79 -22.08 13.32
C ALA A 413 9.05 -20.60 12.95
N ARG A 414 9.58 -20.33 11.75
CA ARG A 414 9.81 -18.95 11.25
C ARG A 414 8.55 -18.10 11.12
N HIS A 415 7.36 -18.71 11.14
CA HIS A 415 6.09 -18.01 11.04
C HIS A 415 5.47 -17.71 12.41
N LEU A 416 5.95 -18.36 13.47
CA LEU A 416 5.54 -18.15 14.85
C LEU A 416 6.40 -17.04 15.49
N GLU A 417 5.92 -16.48 16.59
CA GLU A 417 6.74 -15.63 17.44
C GLU A 417 7.96 -16.40 17.97
N ARG A 418 9.04 -15.66 18.25
CA ARG A 418 10.22 -16.24 18.88
C ARG A 418 9.85 -16.81 20.25
N ASP A 419 10.20 -18.07 20.49
CA ASP A 419 9.87 -18.80 21.71
C ASP A 419 8.36 -18.96 21.96
N TYR A 420 7.54 -18.87 20.89
CA TYR A 420 6.09 -19.06 20.98
C TYR A 420 5.74 -20.35 21.71
N ARG A 421 4.88 -20.23 22.71
CA ARG A 421 4.30 -21.35 23.44
C ARG A 421 2.86 -21.03 23.79
N TRP A 422 1.97 -21.90 23.35
CA TRP A 422 0.58 -21.92 23.75
C TRP A 422 0.31 -23.24 24.46
N SER A 423 -0.36 -23.20 25.60
CA SER A 423 -0.76 -24.40 26.36
C SER A 423 -2.17 -24.20 26.86
N GLU A 424 -2.96 -25.27 26.86
CA GLU A 424 -4.23 -25.29 27.58
C GLU A 424 -4.02 -25.20 29.09
N ASP A 425 -4.99 -24.59 29.76
CA ASP A 425 -5.19 -24.79 31.19
C ASP A 425 -5.70 -26.21 31.44
N PHE A 426 -5.32 -26.80 32.57
CA PHE A 426 -5.82 -28.10 33.01
C PHE A 426 -7.28 -28.01 33.49
N GLY A 427 -8.06 -29.06 33.22
CA GLY A 427 -9.36 -29.26 33.86
C GLY A 427 -10.49 -28.38 33.33
N VAL A 428 -10.34 -27.78 32.15
CA VAL A 428 -11.47 -27.14 31.46
C VAL A 428 -12.51 -28.23 31.17
N PRO A 429 -13.81 -28.03 31.47
CA PRO A 429 -14.80 -29.10 31.36
C PRO A 429 -14.87 -29.81 30.00
N SER A 430 -14.57 -29.11 28.91
CA SER A 430 -14.54 -29.70 27.56
C SER A 430 -13.34 -30.62 27.32
N GLN A 431 -12.31 -30.56 28.15
CA GLN A 431 -11.11 -31.42 28.09
C GLN A 431 -11.22 -32.68 28.95
N VAL A 432 -12.30 -32.82 29.74
CA VAL A 432 -12.39 -33.85 30.78
C VAL A 432 -13.37 -34.94 30.39
N VAL A 433 -12.91 -36.20 30.46
CA VAL A 433 -13.79 -37.37 30.39
C VAL A 433 -13.71 -38.19 31.66
N HIS A 434 -14.86 -38.62 32.16
CA HIS A 434 -14.95 -39.51 33.31
C HIS A 434 -15.22 -40.94 32.86
N VAL A 435 -14.33 -41.85 33.23
CA VAL A 435 -14.52 -43.30 33.08
C VAL A 435 -15.00 -43.85 34.43
N PRO A 436 -16.26 -44.31 34.53
CA PRO A 436 -16.80 -44.79 35.79
C PRO A 436 -16.19 -46.13 36.19
N ALA A 437 -16.18 -46.41 37.50
CA ALA A 437 -15.85 -47.73 38.02
C ALA A 437 -16.91 -48.75 37.60
N PRO A 438 -16.52 -50.02 37.31
CA PRO A 438 -17.49 -51.08 37.12
C PRO A 438 -18.41 -51.17 38.34
N PRO A 439 -19.72 -51.41 38.16
CA PRO A 439 -20.62 -51.60 39.28
C PRO A 439 -20.11 -52.76 40.15
N ALA A 440 -20.14 -52.57 41.47
CA ALA A 440 -19.75 -53.61 42.42
C ALA A 440 -20.55 -54.89 42.14
N ALA A 441 -19.87 -56.04 42.14
CA ALA A 441 -20.53 -57.32 41.96
C ALA A 441 -21.66 -57.46 42.99
N GLN A 442 -22.89 -57.69 42.52
CA GLN A 442 -24.01 -57.94 43.41
C GLN A 442 -23.68 -59.17 44.27
N PRO A 443 -23.86 -59.12 45.60
CA PRO A 443 -23.72 -60.30 46.43
C PRO A 443 -24.65 -61.40 45.90
N PRO A 444 -24.22 -62.67 45.88
CA PRO A 444 -25.05 -63.77 45.42
C PRO A 444 -26.39 -63.76 46.19
N PRO A 445 -27.52 -64.05 45.51
CA PRO A 445 -28.82 -64.03 46.16
C PRO A 445 -28.80 -64.97 47.38
N GLU A 446 -29.22 -64.44 48.53
CA GLU A 446 -29.37 -65.18 49.77
C GLU A 446 -30.38 -66.31 49.58
N GLU A 447 -29.96 -67.55 49.82
CA GLU A 447 -30.74 -68.76 49.58
C GLU A 447 -31.93 -68.80 50.57
N ALA A 448 -33.13 -68.48 50.09
CA ALA A 448 -34.34 -68.50 50.90
C ALA A 448 -34.66 -69.93 51.41
N PRO A 449 -35.08 -70.10 52.68
CA PRO A 449 -35.35 -71.41 53.24
C PRO A 449 -36.55 -72.09 52.57
N ARG A 450 -36.39 -73.38 52.22
CA ARG A 450 -37.44 -74.22 51.64
C ARG A 450 -38.63 -74.36 52.61
N ALA A 451 -39.78 -73.83 52.23
CA ALA A 451 -41.05 -74.13 52.86
C ALA A 451 -41.69 -75.39 52.23
N LEU A 452 -42.03 -76.36 53.07
CA LEU A 452 -42.78 -77.58 52.75
C LEU A 452 -44.30 -77.30 52.70
N ALA A 453 -44.90 -77.69 51.57
CA ALA A 453 -46.27 -78.11 51.25
C ALA A 453 -47.48 -77.74 52.15
N ALA A 454 -48.59 -77.28 51.50
CA ALA A 454 -49.86 -78.03 51.34
C ALA A 454 -51.03 -77.05 51.01
N THR A 455 -51.50 -76.99 49.75
CA THR A 455 -52.76 -77.55 49.19
C THR A 455 -54.07 -76.78 49.45
N GLY A 456 -54.77 -76.46 48.34
CA GLY A 456 -56.16 -75.97 48.24
C GLY A 456 -56.34 -75.09 46.98
N LEU A 457 -56.62 -75.57 45.75
CA LEU A 457 -57.89 -76.08 45.19
C LEU A 457 -59.04 -75.06 45.49
N TRP A 458 -59.73 -74.37 44.57
CA TRP A 458 -60.20 -74.67 43.19
C TRP A 458 -60.42 -73.37 42.37
N ASP A 459 -60.34 -73.53 41.04
CA ASP A 459 -61.12 -72.94 39.92
C ASP A 459 -61.86 -71.59 40.09
N ASP A 460 -61.65 -70.66 39.14
CA ASP A 460 -62.58 -70.55 38.01
C ASP A 460 -62.05 -69.68 36.83
N ALA A 461 -62.54 -70.03 35.64
CA ALA A 461 -62.33 -69.37 34.35
C ALA A 461 -62.74 -67.87 34.38
N GLY A 462 -62.18 -66.94 33.63
CA GLY A 462 -61.62 -66.97 32.28
C GLY A 462 -62.34 -65.90 31.46
N THR A 463 -61.65 -64.86 31.01
CA THR A 463 -61.92 -64.22 29.70
C THR A 463 -60.81 -63.27 29.29
N ARG A 464 -60.37 -63.47 28.05
CA ARG A 464 -59.45 -62.65 27.26
C ARG A 464 -60.15 -61.39 26.75
N VAL A 465 -59.34 -60.40 26.38
CA VAL A 465 -59.43 -59.38 25.30
C VAL A 465 -58.87 -58.09 25.92
N GLY A 466 -57.87 -57.40 25.39
CA GLY A 466 -57.16 -57.51 24.14
C GLY A 466 -56.52 -56.14 23.86
N ALA A 467 -55.28 -56.18 23.37
CA ALA A 467 -54.63 -55.24 22.46
C ALA A 467 -54.38 -53.76 22.86
N GLY A 468 -53.11 -53.36 22.77
CA GLY A 468 -52.70 -52.32 21.83
C GLY A 468 -52.27 -50.96 22.39
N GLY A 469 -51.04 -50.53 22.01
CA GLY A 469 -50.65 -49.12 21.88
C GLY A 469 -49.67 -48.63 22.96
N LEU A 470 -48.36 -48.64 22.72
CA LEU A 470 -47.53 -47.60 22.09
C LEU A 470 -47.42 -46.27 22.85
N ALA A 471 -46.15 -45.93 23.17
CA ALA A 471 -45.53 -44.60 23.11
C ALA A 471 -46.10 -43.48 24.02
N ALA A 472 -45.38 -42.43 24.39
CA ALA A 472 -43.98 -42.06 24.47
C ALA A 472 -43.98 -40.67 25.15
N LEU A 473 -42.80 -40.29 25.63
CA LEU A 473 -42.29 -38.92 25.71
C LEU A 473 -42.79 -37.94 26.80
N LEU A 474 -41.75 -37.47 27.47
CA LEU A 474 -41.62 -36.40 28.42
C LEU A 474 -41.76 -35.01 27.77
N ALA A 475 -42.32 -34.11 28.59
CA ALA A 475 -41.89 -32.74 28.85
C ALA A 475 -41.41 -31.84 27.68
N GLY A 476 -42.15 -30.76 27.46
CA GLY A 476 -41.65 -29.55 26.82
C GLY A 476 -42.61 -28.38 27.07
N VAL A 477 -42.25 -27.48 27.99
CA VAL A 477 -42.89 -26.16 28.12
C VAL A 477 -41.85 -25.10 27.75
N ALA A 478 -42.28 -24.25 26.81
CA ALA A 478 -41.56 -23.19 26.15
C ALA A 478 -41.23 -21.99 27.07
N LEU A 479 -40.34 -21.08 26.63
CA LEU A 479 -40.78 -19.73 26.26
C LEU A 479 -39.68 -18.89 25.57
N LEU A 480 -40.18 -17.92 24.80
CA LEU A 480 -39.54 -17.00 23.85
C LEU A 480 -38.89 -15.76 24.48
N ALA A 481 -37.99 -15.17 23.67
CA ALA A 481 -37.63 -13.75 23.55
C ALA A 481 -36.75 -13.10 24.64
N HIS A 482 -35.67 -12.39 24.26
CA HIS A 482 -35.73 -10.95 23.94
C HIS A 482 -34.31 -10.34 23.73
N LEU A 483 -34.16 -9.58 22.62
CA LEU A 483 -33.26 -8.42 22.36
C LEU A 483 -31.74 -8.58 22.59
N SER A 484 -30.89 -8.41 21.58
CA SER A 484 -30.48 -7.12 20.97
C SER A 484 -30.01 -6.06 21.97
N GLN A 485 -28.84 -5.49 21.67
CA GLN A 485 -28.31 -4.21 22.18
C GLN A 485 -27.63 -4.24 23.57
N ARG A 486 -26.29 -4.29 23.60
CA ARG A 486 -25.42 -3.09 23.66
C ARG A 486 -23.97 -3.45 24.02
N ARG A 487 -23.07 -3.20 23.06
CA ARG A 487 -21.72 -2.69 23.37
C ARG A 487 -21.85 -1.37 24.15
N ARG A 488 -21.01 -1.16 25.17
CA ARG A 488 -19.91 -0.18 25.10
C ARG A 488 -19.08 -0.15 26.38
N LEU A 489 -17.78 -0.19 26.13
CA LEU A 489 -16.66 0.31 26.94
C LEU A 489 -16.86 1.77 27.38
N GLY A 490 -16.18 2.13 28.48
CA GLY A 490 -15.34 3.33 28.55
C GLY A 490 -15.79 4.43 29.51
N ALA A 491 -14.93 4.74 30.50
CA ALA A 491 -14.04 5.91 30.47
C ALA A 491 -13.68 6.42 31.88
N ARG A 492 -12.38 6.48 32.19
CA ARG A 492 -11.62 7.73 32.23
C ARG A 492 -10.12 7.48 32.15
#